data_AF-A0A9E0MKL5-F1
#
_entry.id   AF-A0A9E0MKL5-F1
#
_cell.length_a   1.000
_cell.length_b   1.000
_cell.length_c   1.000
_cell.angle_alpha   90.00
_cell.angle_beta   90.00
_cell.angle_gamma   90.00
#
_symmetry.space_group_name_H-M   'P 1'
#
loop_
_entity.id
_entity.type
_entity.pdbx_description
1 polymer ?
#
loop_
_entity_poly.entity_id
_entity_poly.type
_entity_poly.pdbx_seq_one_letter_code
_entity_poly.pdbx_strand_id
1 'polypeptide(L)'
;MATTSRARTSRLSGTRTSGKTTPSKPTAAPAASKRTAATAGAARPKPKARTAAAKTGPTAIGFDTYLAKLSRSRRADAETLDAIMRTATRQPPVIWGSGIVGYGSLRYVYDSGREGDWPIVAFAVRSAGVTVYLMDGFTERTALLARLGRHKTAKACLYLARVADVDRPALASLVRASVAAMRARYRPSPR
;
A
#
# COMPACT_ATOMS: atom_id res chain seq x y z
N MET A 1 31.62 -37.61 -40.47
CA MET A 1 32.39 -38.80 -40.05
C MET A 1 33.51 -38.33 -39.11
N ALA A 2 33.62 -39.02 -37.97
CA ALA A 2 34.64 -39.04 -36.91
C ALA A 2 35.77 -37.99 -36.87
N THR A 3 36.05 -37.45 -35.68
CA THR A 3 37.28 -37.81 -34.94
C THR A 3 37.10 -37.54 -33.43
N THR A 4 37.48 -38.58 -32.69
CA THR A 4 37.43 -38.80 -31.24
C THR A 4 38.72 -38.29 -30.57
N SER A 5 38.66 -38.17 -29.24
CA SER A 5 39.74 -38.48 -28.25
C SER A 5 40.24 -37.25 -27.46
N ARG A 6 39.85 -37.13 -26.18
CA ARG A 6 40.59 -37.47 -24.93
C ARG A 6 41.79 -36.53 -24.68
N ALA A 7 42.22 -36.18 -23.47
CA ALA A 7 41.76 -36.26 -22.08
C ALA A 7 42.94 -35.65 -21.29
N ARG A 8 42.72 -34.88 -20.21
CA ARG A 8 43.50 -35.06 -18.97
C ARG A 8 43.00 -34.20 -17.81
N THR A 9 42.81 -34.94 -16.73
CA THR A 9 42.77 -34.62 -15.31
C THR A 9 43.86 -33.67 -14.82
N SER A 10 43.49 -32.75 -13.91
CA SER A 10 44.26 -32.51 -12.68
C SER A 10 43.36 -32.00 -11.55
N ARG A 11 43.76 -32.37 -10.33
CA ARG A 11 43.02 -32.41 -9.07
C ARG A 11 43.28 -31.18 -8.18
N LEU A 12 42.33 -31.01 -7.25
CA LEU A 12 42.43 -30.54 -5.86
C LEU A 12 42.54 -29.04 -5.49
N SER A 13 41.57 -28.66 -4.66
CA SER A 13 41.70 -28.03 -3.33
C SER A 13 41.24 -26.58 -3.13
N GLY A 14 40.26 -26.47 -2.21
CA GLY A 14 39.96 -25.29 -1.38
C GLY A 14 39.25 -24.15 -2.11
N THR A 15 38.20 -23.51 -1.62
CA THR A 15 37.76 -23.29 -0.24
C THR A 15 36.26 -23.03 -0.20
N ARG A 16 35.65 -23.57 0.84
CA ARG A 16 34.26 -23.44 1.26
C ARG A 16 34.03 -22.03 1.82
N THR A 17 33.28 -21.16 1.13
CA THR A 17 32.79 -19.90 1.70
C THR A 17 31.30 -20.02 2.01
N SER A 18 31.04 -20.17 3.30
CA SER A 18 29.74 -20.16 3.95
C SER A 18 29.03 -18.82 3.74
N GLY A 19 27.71 -18.87 3.68
CA GLY A 19 26.87 -17.75 3.30
C GLY A 19 26.81 -16.59 4.29
N LYS A 20 26.17 -15.51 3.81
CA LYS A 20 25.35 -14.65 4.66
C LYS A 20 24.34 -13.88 3.81
N THR A 21 23.16 -14.47 3.69
CA THR A 21 21.92 -13.79 3.33
C THR A 21 21.74 -12.62 4.30
N THR A 22 21.73 -11.40 3.77
CA THR A 22 21.56 -10.18 4.55
C THR A 22 20.05 -9.86 4.59
N PRO A 23 19.36 -9.90 5.74
CA PRO A 23 17.99 -9.42 5.82
C PRO A 23 18.00 -7.90 6.00
N SER A 24 17.57 -7.18 4.97
CA SER A 24 17.28 -5.75 5.04
C SER A 24 16.07 -5.48 5.94
N LYS A 25 16.38 -5.11 7.18
CA LYS A 25 15.50 -4.57 8.22
C LYS A 25 14.64 -3.41 7.71
N PRO A 26 13.30 -3.44 7.80
CA PRO A 26 12.49 -2.24 7.69
C PRO A 26 12.42 -1.52 9.05
N THR A 27 12.77 -0.24 8.99
CA THR A 27 12.82 0.76 10.05
C THR A 27 11.56 0.84 10.91
N ALA A 28 11.79 0.92 12.22
CA ALA A 28 10.83 1.04 13.31
C ALA A 28 10.06 2.37 13.31
N ALA A 29 8.82 2.32 13.81
CA ALA A 29 8.10 3.46 14.39
C ALA A 29 8.24 3.39 15.94
N PRO A 30 8.19 4.53 16.65
CA PRO A 30 8.99 4.76 17.86
C PRO A 30 8.42 4.14 19.14
N ALA A 31 9.37 3.86 20.04
CA ALA A 31 9.20 3.30 21.39
C ALA A 31 8.76 4.36 22.41
N ALA A 32 8.03 3.91 23.43
CA ALA A 32 8.10 4.46 24.78
C ALA A 32 7.91 3.31 25.77
N SER A 33 8.84 3.20 26.72
CA SER A 33 8.97 2.12 27.70
C SER A 33 8.96 2.72 29.10
N LYS A 34 8.23 2.10 30.05
CA LYS A 34 8.76 1.63 31.34
C LYS A 34 7.68 0.83 32.11
N ARG A 35 8.18 -0.26 32.73
CA ARG A 35 7.55 -1.27 33.62
C ARG A 35 6.99 -0.64 34.91
N THR A 36 6.03 -1.23 35.63
CA THR A 36 6.21 -2.33 36.62
C THR A 36 4.92 -3.14 36.91
N ALA A 37 5.12 -4.31 37.55
CA ALA A 37 4.25 -5.49 37.67
C ALA A 37 3.13 -5.42 38.73
N ALA A 38 2.10 -6.29 38.59
CA ALA A 38 1.52 -7.09 39.70
C ALA A 38 0.43 -8.08 39.21
N THR A 39 0.65 -9.36 39.58
CA THR A 39 -0.23 -10.44 40.09
C THR A 39 -1.62 -10.75 39.49
N ALA A 40 -1.83 -12.06 39.32
CA ALA A 40 -2.97 -12.78 38.78
C ALA A 40 -4.26 -12.68 39.60
N GLY A 41 -5.40 -12.77 38.90
CA GLY A 41 -6.74 -12.99 39.44
C GLY A 41 -7.70 -13.34 38.31
N ALA A 42 -8.21 -14.57 38.31
CA ALA A 42 -9.12 -15.10 37.30
C ALA A 42 -10.46 -14.34 37.29
N ALA A 43 -10.81 -13.77 36.13
CA ALA A 43 -12.17 -13.36 35.80
C ALA A 43 -12.32 -13.38 34.27
N ARG A 44 -13.35 -14.08 33.78
CA ARG A 44 -13.78 -14.13 32.37
C ARG A 44 -13.79 -12.71 31.77
N PRO A 45 -12.98 -12.38 30.74
CA PRO A 45 -13.02 -11.03 30.19
C PRO A 45 -14.29 -10.85 29.35
N LYS A 46 -15.20 -10.01 29.84
CA LYS A 46 -16.20 -9.29 29.04
C LYS A 46 -15.49 -8.66 27.82
N PRO A 47 -16.12 -8.56 26.64
CA PRO A 47 -15.45 -8.06 25.43
C PRO A 47 -14.90 -6.66 25.69
N LYS A 48 -13.58 -6.55 25.82
CA LYS A 48 -12.91 -5.28 26.10
C LYS A 48 -12.87 -4.46 24.81
N ALA A 49 -13.72 -3.43 24.81
CA ALA A 49 -13.59 -2.13 24.17
C ALA A 49 -12.60 -2.00 23.00
N ARG A 50 -13.16 -1.65 21.84
CA ARG A 50 -12.51 -0.91 20.74
C ARG A 50 -11.63 0.23 21.27
N THR A 51 -10.31 0.04 21.36
CA THR A 51 -9.42 1.19 21.55
C THR A 51 -8.04 1.00 20.94
N ALA A 52 -7.93 1.36 19.67
CA ALA A 52 -6.98 2.36 19.20
C ALA A 52 -7.59 2.91 17.92
N ALA A 53 -8.41 3.97 18.04
CA ALA A 53 -8.90 4.69 16.87
C ALA A 53 -7.67 5.19 16.13
N ALA A 54 -7.27 4.50 15.07
CA ALA A 54 -6.38 5.08 14.09
C ALA A 54 -7.03 6.41 13.71
N LYS A 55 -6.27 7.51 13.69
CA LYS A 55 -6.74 8.84 13.26
C LYS A 55 -7.23 8.88 11.80
N THR A 56 -7.38 7.70 11.19
CA THR A 56 -7.70 7.35 9.82
C THR A 56 -8.78 6.26 9.87
N GLY A 57 -10.01 6.65 10.21
CA GLY A 57 -11.20 5.80 10.09
C GLY A 57 -12.19 6.42 9.10
N PRO A 58 -13.15 5.65 8.57
CA PRO A 58 -14.18 6.17 7.68
C PRO A 58 -15.02 7.22 8.41
N THR A 59 -15.39 8.27 7.69
CA THR A 59 -16.17 9.41 8.19
C THR A 59 -17.50 9.50 7.45
N ALA A 60 -18.48 10.19 8.04
CA ALA A 60 -19.77 10.46 7.43
C ALA A 60 -19.76 11.66 6.45
N ILE A 61 -18.58 12.22 6.15
CA ILE A 61 -18.46 13.38 5.25
C ILE A 61 -18.69 12.91 3.81
N GLY A 62 -19.66 13.53 3.13
CA GLY A 62 -19.91 13.31 1.71
C GLY A 62 -18.76 13.79 0.82
N PHE A 63 -18.55 13.12 -0.31
CA PHE A 63 -17.48 13.47 -1.26
C PHE A 63 -17.63 14.89 -1.81
N ASP A 64 -18.85 15.34 -2.11
CA ASP A 64 -19.11 16.70 -2.61
C ASP A 64 -18.74 17.76 -1.57
N THR A 65 -19.04 17.50 -0.29
CA THR A 65 -18.63 18.36 0.83
C THR A 65 -17.11 18.41 1.00
N TYR A 66 -16.41 17.31 0.69
CA TYR A 66 -14.95 17.30 0.65
C TYR A 66 -14.42 18.14 -0.52
N LEU A 67 -14.95 17.98 -1.72
CA LEU A 67 -14.57 18.76 -2.91
C LEU A 67 -14.84 20.25 -2.74
N ALA A 68 -15.92 20.62 -2.04
CA ALA A 68 -16.28 22.01 -1.73
C ALA A 68 -15.16 22.78 -1.03
N LYS A 69 -14.35 22.09 -0.20
CA LYS A 69 -13.25 22.66 0.59
C LYS A 69 -11.94 22.81 -0.20
N LEU A 70 -11.86 22.22 -1.39
CA LEU A 70 -10.65 22.26 -2.22
C LEU A 70 -10.66 23.48 -3.14
N SER A 71 -9.46 24.02 -3.41
CA SER A 71 -9.27 24.99 -4.50
C SER A 71 -9.65 24.37 -5.84
N ARG A 72 -10.00 25.20 -6.84
CA ARG A 72 -10.41 24.75 -8.18
C ARG A 72 -9.44 23.74 -8.80
N SER A 73 -8.13 24.00 -8.68
CA SER A 73 -7.09 23.11 -9.18
C SER A 73 -7.06 21.75 -8.47
N ARG A 74 -7.13 21.74 -7.14
CA ARG A 74 -7.16 20.52 -6.33
C ARG A 74 -8.44 19.72 -6.53
N ARG A 75 -9.57 20.41 -6.73
CA ARG A 75 -10.85 19.80 -7.06
C ARG A 75 -10.77 19.02 -8.37
N ALA A 76 -10.23 19.62 -9.43
CA ALA A 76 -10.07 18.96 -10.72
C ALA A 76 -9.20 17.68 -10.66
N ASP A 77 -8.13 17.70 -9.86
CA ASP A 77 -7.32 16.50 -9.62
C ASP A 77 -8.12 15.42 -8.87
N ALA A 78 -8.86 15.82 -7.82
CA ALA A 78 -9.66 14.91 -7.02
C ALA A 78 -10.80 14.27 -7.84
N GLU A 79 -11.48 15.02 -8.70
CA GLU A 79 -12.50 14.54 -9.62
C GLU A 79 -11.91 13.54 -10.64
N THR A 80 -10.74 13.85 -11.19
CA THR A 80 -10.04 12.94 -12.12
C THR A 80 -9.68 11.62 -11.44
N LEU A 81 -9.16 11.69 -10.21
CA LEU A 81 -8.83 10.50 -9.43
C LEU A 81 -10.07 9.71 -9.03
N ASP A 82 -11.16 10.38 -8.68
CA ASP A 82 -12.43 9.73 -8.35
C ASP A 82 -12.95 8.91 -9.53
N ALA A 83 -12.95 9.49 -10.74
CA ALA A 83 -13.34 8.78 -11.95
C ALA A 83 -12.50 7.51 -12.20
N ILE A 84 -11.17 7.62 -12.07
CA ILE A 84 -10.25 6.49 -12.23
C ILE A 84 -10.52 5.40 -11.17
N MET A 85 -10.63 5.80 -9.91
CA MET A 85 -10.77 4.89 -8.78
C MET A 85 -12.13 4.19 -8.77
N ARG A 86 -13.22 4.90 -9.06
CA ARG A 86 -14.56 4.31 -9.23
C ARG A 86 -14.60 3.31 -10.37
N THR A 87 -13.96 3.63 -11.50
CA THR A 87 -13.90 2.72 -12.65
C THR A 87 -13.16 1.43 -12.29
N ALA A 88 -12.02 1.54 -11.59
CA ALA A 88 -11.21 0.38 -11.21
C ALA A 88 -11.86 -0.47 -10.10
N THR A 89 -12.47 0.17 -9.10
CA THR A 89 -13.01 -0.53 -7.92
C THR A 89 -14.48 -0.88 -8.03
N ARG A 90 -15.27 -0.15 -8.82
CA ARG A 90 -16.75 -0.23 -8.82
C ARG A 90 -17.34 0.04 -7.43
N GLN A 91 -16.69 0.90 -6.64
CA GLN A 91 -17.10 1.26 -5.28
C GLN A 91 -17.22 2.78 -5.15
N PRO A 92 -18.11 3.29 -4.28
CA PRO A 92 -18.20 4.71 -3.99
C PRO A 92 -16.99 5.18 -3.14
N PRO A 93 -16.63 6.47 -3.21
CA PRO A 93 -15.63 7.07 -2.35
C PRO A 93 -16.12 7.13 -0.91
N VAL A 94 -15.22 6.85 0.04
CA VAL A 94 -15.41 7.09 1.46
C VAL A 94 -14.30 8.01 1.94
N ILE A 95 -14.63 9.02 2.72
CA ILE A 95 -13.61 9.91 3.31
C ILE A 95 -13.10 9.28 4.61
N TRP A 96 -11.79 9.16 4.73
CA TRP A 96 -11.08 8.63 5.88
C TRP A 96 -10.28 9.73 6.59
N GLY A 97 -10.45 9.82 7.90
CA GLY A 97 -9.72 10.75 8.78
C GLY A 97 -9.76 12.19 8.26
N SER A 98 -8.57 12.78 8.09
CA SER A 98 -8.39 14.20 7.74
C SER A 98 -8.49 14.53 6.24
N GLY A 99 -9.02 13.62 5.40
CA GLY A 99 -9.24 13.88 3.98
C GLY A 99 -8.52 12.92 3.03
N ILE A 100 -8.43 11.64 3.41
CA ILE A 100 -8.05 10.56 2.51
C ILE A 100 -9.31 10.03 1.86
N VAL A 101 -9.39 9.98 0.54
CA VAL A 101 -10.51 9.41 -0.20
C VAL A 101 -10.17 7.96 -0.52
N GLY A 102 -10.88 7.01 0.10
CA GLY A 102 -10.66 5.58 -0.04
C GLY A 102 -11.78 4.87 -0.80
N TYR A 103 -11.44 3.78 -1.50
CA TYR A 103 -12.37 2.99 -2.29
C TYR A 103 -12.26 1.51 -1.95
N GLY A 104 -13.42 0.90 -1.69
CA GLY A 104 -13.50 -0.43 -1.09
C GLY A 104 -12.89 -0.47 0.31
N SER A 105 -12.91 -1.64 0.93
CA SER A 105 -12.24 -1.89 2.20
C SER A 105 -11.68 -3.31 2.22
N LEU A 106 -10.57 -3.47 2.91
CA LEU A 106 -9.98 -4.75 3.27
C LEU A 106 -9.63 -4.70 4.74
N ARG A 107 -9.66 -5.88 5.37
CA ARG A 107 -9.12 -6.08 6.71
C ARG A 107 -7.73 -6.67 6.58
N TYR A 108 -6.73 -5.96 7.04
CA TYR A 108 -5.37 -6.48 7.09
C TYR A 108 -5.09 -7.03 8.50
N VAL A 109 -4.24 -8.05 8.55
CA VAL A 109 -3.74 -8.65 9.79
C VAL A 109 -2.22 -8.57 9.73
N TYR A 110 -1.62 -7.91 10.71
CA TYR A 110 -0.17 -7.92 10.91
C TYR A 110 0.26 -9.23 11.57
N ASP A 111 1.51 -9.64 11.38
CA ASP A 111 2.12 -10.80 12.06
C ASP A 111 2.05 -10.70 13.59
N SER A 112 1.92 -9.48 14.12
CA SER A 112 1.70 -9.22 15.55
C SER A 112 0.27 -9.49 16.06
N GLY A 113 -0.64 -9.98 15.20
CA GLY A 113 -2.06 -10.16 15.49
C GLY A 113 -2.87 -8.86 15.53
N ARG A 114 -2.27 -7.71 15.20
CA ARG A 114 -2.99 -6.45 15.06
C ARG A 114 -3.74 -6.41 13.75
N GLU A 115 -5.01 -6.09 13.82
CA GLU A 115 -5.87 -5.98 12.64
C GLU A 115 -6.34 -4.54 12.45
N GLY A 116 -6.63 -4.18 11.22
CA GLY A 116 -7.25 -2.91 10.90
C GLY A 116 -7.92 -2.94 9.55
N ASP A 117 -8.88 -2.03 9.37
CA ASP A 117 -9.52 -1.80 8.09
C ASP A 117 -8.77 -0.71 7.33
N TRP A 118 -8.56 -0.94 6.03
CA TRP A 118 -7.98 0.03 5.13
C TRP A 118 -8.69 -0.03 3.78
N PRO A 119 -8.79 1.09 3.03
CA PRO A 119 -9.27 1.03 1.67
C PRO A 119 -8.33 0.22 0.76
N ILE A 120 -8.90 -0.40 -0.27
CA ILE A 120 -8.12 -1.18 -1.27
C ILE A 120 -7.14 -0.25 -2.01
N VAL A 121 -7.66 0.90 -2.41
CA VAL A 121 -6.91 2.01 -3.00
C VAL A 121 -7.46 3.32 -2.44
N ALA A 122 -6.60 4.33 -2.33
CA ALA A 122 -7.00 5.64 -1.84
C ALA A 122 -6.17 6.75 -2.47
N PHE A 123 -6.61 8.00 -2.30
CA PHE A 123 -5.79 9.16 -2.59
C PHE A 123 -6.00 10.27 -1.56
N ALA A 124 -5.06 11.21 -1.50
CA ALA A 124 -5.19 12.43 -0.75
C ALA A 124 -4.66 13.61 -1.58
N VAL A 125 -5.47 14.65 -1.70
CA VAL A 125 -5.06 15.91 -2.33
C VAL A 125 -4.74 16.91 -1.21
N ARG A 126 -3.48 17.31 -1.11
CA ARG A 126 -2.95 18.19 -0.05
C ARG A 126 -2.30 19.43 -0.66
N SER A 127 -1.82 20.33 0.20
CA SER A 127 -1.06 21.50 -0.25
C SER A 127 0.26 21.16 -0.93
N ALA A 128 0.94 20.11 -0.47
CA ALA A 128 2.20 19.64 -1.04
C ALA A 128 2.04 18.84 -2.34
N GLY A 129 0.82 18.55 -2.78
CA GLY A 129 0.53 17.76 -3.98
C GLY A 129 -0.45 16.62 -3.74
N VAL A 130 -0.40 15.63 -4.61
CA VAL A 130 -1.31 14.49 -4.66
C VAL A 130 -0.57 13.23 -4.24
N THR A 131 -1.16 12.47 -3.31
CA THR A 131 -0.65 11.15 -2.91
C THR A 131 -1.67 10.09 -3.32
N VAL A 132 -1.24 9.08 -4.06
CA VAL A 132 -2.04 7.90 -4.41
C VAL A 132 -1.50 6.70 -3.64
N TYR A 133 -2.40 5.98 -2.98
CA TYR A 133 -2.09 4.84 -2.12
C TYR A 133 -2.42 3.54 -2.86
N LEU A 134 -1.38 2.79 -3.25
CA LEU A 134 -1.45 1.51 -3.96
C LEU A 134 -0.85 0.42 -3.06
N MET A 135 -1.70 -0.37 -2.40
CA MET A 135 -1.31 -1.22 -1.27
C MET A 135 -0.46 -2.45 -1.65
N ASP A 136 -0.49 -2.85 -2.91
CA ASP A 136 0.33 -3.93 -3.44
C ASP A 136 1.77 -3.47 -3.78
N GLY A 137 2.05 -2.18 -3.67
CA GLY A 137 3.36 -1.60 -3.98
C GLY A 137 3.61 -1.45 -5.49
N PHE A 138 4.90 -1.46 -5.86
CA PHE A 138 5.34 -1.10 -7.22
C PHE A 138 6.23 -2.14 -7.90
N THR A 139 6.42 -3.30 -7.26
CA THR A 139 7.20 -4.40 -7.83
C THR A 139 6.56 -4.84 -9.15
N GLU A 140 7.36 -5.01 -10.21
CA GLU A 140 6.92 -5.34 -11.58
C GLU A 140 6.13 -4.24 -12.33
N ARG A 141 6.21 -2.97 -11.93
CA ARG A 141 5.46 -1.85 -12.56
C ARG A 141 6.33 -0.75 -13.15
N THR A 142 7.62 -1.03 -13.32
CA THR A 142 8.62 -0.06 -13.78
C THR A 142 8.26 0.56 -15.13
N ALA A 143 7.74 -0.22 -16.08
CA ALA A 143 7.31 0.29 -17.39
C ALA A 143 6.15 1.30 -17.29
N LEU A 144 5.15 1.03 -16.45
CA LEU A 144 4.03 1.95 -16.22
C LEU A 144 4.48 3.20 -15.48
N LEU A 145 5.40 3.07 -14.52
CA LEU A 145 5.98 4.20 -13.79
C LEU A 145 6.83 5.08 -14.71
N ALA A 146 7.63 4.50 -15.61
CA ALA A 146 8.39 5.25 -16.60
C ALA A 146 7.48 6.06 -17.52
N ARG A 147 6.36 5.47 -17.98
CA ARG A 147 5.38 6.15 -18.82
C ARG A 147 4.58 7.23 -18.08
N LEU A 148 4.38 7.07 -16.78
CA LEU A 148 3.60 7.99 -15.96
C LEU A 148 4.14 9.43 -15.98
N GLY A 149 5.46 9.60 -16.10
CA GLY A 149 6.12 10.90 -16.07
C GLY A 149 6.72 11.22 -14.70
N ARG A 150 6.77 12.50 -14.30
CA ARG A 150 7.45 12.94 -13.08
C ARG A 150 6.69 12.49 -11.82
N HIS A 151 7.30 11.61 -11.03
CA HIS A 151 6.70 11.10 -9.80
C HIS A 151 7.76 10.73 -8.75
N LYS A 152 7.32 10.46 -7.52
CA LYS A 152 8.13 9.82 -6.48
C LYS A 152 7.37 8.63 -5.91
N THR A 153 8.05 7.55 -5.56
CA THR A 153 7.44 6.38 -4.91
C THR A 153 8.04 6.12 -3.54
N ALA A 154 7.21 5.65 -2.62
CA ALA A 154 7.62 4.97 -1.39
C ALA A 154 7.14 3.50 -1.44
N LYS A 155 6.97 2.84 -0.30
CA LYS A 155 6.52 1.43 -0.25
C LYS A 155 5.20 1.19 -0.98
N ALA A 156 4.19 2.02 -0.70
CA ALA A 156 2.83 1.87 -1.22
C ALA A 156 2.21 3.24 -1.60
N CYS A 157 3.03 4.28 -1.64
CA CYS A 157 2.60 5.66 -1.91
C CYS A 157 3.26 6.17 -3.18
N LEU A 158 2.45 6.71 -4.07
CA LEU A 158 2.85 7.43 -5.28
C LEU A 158 2.58 8.92 -5.06
N TYR A 159 3.62 9.73 -5.11
CA TYR A 159 3.54 11.18 -4.95
C TYR A 159 3.64 11.88 -6.29
N LEU A 160 2.64 12.71 -6.59
CA LEU A 160 2.51 13.50 -7.80
C LEU A 160 2.38 14.98 -7.41
N ALA A 161 2.90 15.89 -8.24
CA ALA A 161 2.65 17.31 -8.05
C ALA A 161 1.19 17.66 -8.39
N ARG A 162 0.73 17.19 -9.56
CA ARG A 162 -0.62 17.35 -10.11
C ARG A 162 -0.99 16.10 -10.89
N VAL A 163 -2.29 15.84 -11.04
CA VAL A 163 -2.76 14.74 -11.92
C VAL A 163 -2.73 15.16 -13.39
N ALA A 164 -2.81 16.47 -13.65
CA ALA A 164 -2.70 17.05 -14.98
C ALA A 164 -1.31 16.85 -15.64
N ASP A 165 -0.25 16.70 -14.84
CA ASP A 165 1.13 16.64 -15.33
C ASP A 165 1.61 15.21 -15.66
N VAL A 166 0.73 14.21 -15.53
CA VAL A 166 1.07 12.78 -15.70
C VAL A 166 0.23 12.11 -16.77
N ASP A 167 0.74 11.01 -17.31
CA ASP A 167 -0.01 10.14 -18.22
C ASP A 167 -1.19 9.50 -17.48
N ARG A 168 -2.40 10.05 -17.69
CA ARG A 168 -3.65 9.57 -17.09
C ARG A 168 -3.95 8.11 -17.42
N PRO A 169 -3.83 7.63 -18.68
CA PRO A 169 -3.92 6.21 -18.99
C PRO A 169 -2.95 5.30 -18.21
N ALA A 170 -1.70 5.74 -17.99
CA ALA A 170 -0.71 4.99 -17.21
C ALA A 170 -1.13 4.94 -15.74
N LEU A 171 -1.55 6.08 -15.17
CA LEU A 171 -2.08 6.15 -13.81
C LEU A 171 -3.28 5.22 -13.62
N ALA A 172 -4.23 5.23 -14.56
CA ALA A 172 -5.39 4.35 -14.51
C ALA A 172 -5.01 2.88 -14.58
N SER A 173 -3.99 2.53 -15.36
CA SER A 173 -3.48 1.16 -15.46
C SER A 173 -2.80 0.71 -14.17
N LEU A 174 -2.02 1.59 -13.52
CA LEU A 174 -1.43 1.34 -12.19
C LEU A 174 -2.51 1.08 -11.14
N VAL A 175 -3.56 1.91 -11.10
CA VAL A 175 -4.68 1.74 -10.16
C VAL A 175 -5.40 0.42 -10.41
N ARG A 176 -5.76 0.10 -11.67
CA ARG A 176 -6.45 -1.16 -12.00
C ARG A 176 -5.64 -2.39 -11.60
N ALA A 177 -4.35 -2.41 -11.93
CA ALA A 177 -3.48 -3.51 -11.57
C ALA A 177 -3.35 -3.65 -10.04
N SER A 178 -3.33 -2.52 -9.31
CA SER A 178 -3.28 -2.52 -7.85
C SER A 178 -4.53 -3.13 -7.24
N VAL A 179 -5.70 -2.70 -7.71
CA VAL A 179 -7.00 -3.24 -7.27
C VAL A 179 -7.09 -4.74 -7.55
N ALA A 180 -6.65 -5.19 -8.72
CA ALA A 180 -6.65 -6.61 -9.08
C ALA A 180 -5.75 -7.45 -8.15
N ALA A 181 -4.52 -6.99 -7.91
CA ALA A 181 -3.58 -7.66 -7.00
C ALA A 181 -4.12 -7.74 -5.57
N MET A 182 -4.69 -6.64 -5.07
CA MET A 182 -5.25 -6.60 -3.72
C MET A 182 -6.48 -7.50 -3.58
N ARG A 183 -7.36 -7.57 -4.59
CA ARG A 183 -8.50 -8.50 -4.60
C ARG A 183 -8.08 -9.96 -4.66
N ALA A 184 -7.02 -10.28 -5.41
CA ALA A 184 -6.48 -11.63 -5.46
C ALA A 184 -5.88 -12.04 -4.11
N ARG A 185 -5.16 -11.12 -3.45
CA ARG A 185 -4.50 -11.36 -2.16
C ARG A 185 -5.48 -11.46 -0.99
N TYR A 186 -6.50 -10.60 -0.96
CA TYR A 186 -7.47 -10.51 0.12
C TYR A 186 -8.85 -10.98 -0.34
N ARG A 187 -8.90 -12.12 -1.06
CA ARG A 187 -10.16 -12.69 -1.55
C ARG A 187 -11.17 -12.72 -0.40
N PRO A 188 -12.31 -12.02 -0.50
CA PRO A 188 -13.33 -12.12 0.53
C PRO A 188 -13.74 -13.59 0.61
N SER A 189 -13.66 -14.17 1.81
CA SER A 189 -14.17 -15.52 2.03
C SER A 189 -15.60 -15.58 1.46
N PRO A 190 -15.94 -16.58 0.63
CA PRO A 190 -17.34 -16.82 0.34
C PRO A 190 -18.06 -16.98 1.68
N ARG A 191 -19.09 -16.15 1.89
CA ARG A 191 -20.04 -16.33 2.98
C ARG A 191 -21.18 -17.20 2.48
#